data_AF-A0A960UH40-F1
#
_entry.id   AF-A0A960UH40-F1
#
_cell.length_a   1.000
_cell.length_b   1.000
_cell.length_c   1.000
_cell.angle_alpha   90.00
_cell.angle_beta   90.00
_cell.angle_gamma   90.00
#
_symmetry.space_group_name_H-M   'P 1'
#
loop_
_entity.id
_entity.type
_entity.pdbx_description
1 polymer ?
#
loop_
_entity_poly.entity_id
_entity_poly.type
_entity_poly.pdbx_seq_one_letter_code
_entity_poly.pdbx_strand_id
1 'polypeptide(L)' 'LGISTFDASTAGLGGCPYAPGAAGNLATEDLVYMLERSGVETGVDLEALVAAGARMAEGLGRRPSSRQWGRLQSR' A
#
# COMPACT_ATOMS: atom_id res chain seq x y z
N LEU A 1 9.94 19.56 -10.15
CA LEU A 1 8.46 19.66 -10.18
C LEU A 1 7.83 19.89 -8.80
N GLY A 2 8.48 19.58 -7.66
CA GLY A 2 8.03 20.05 -6.34
C GLY A 2 6.71 19.43 -5.85
N ILE A 3 6.33 18.25 -6.36
CA ILE A 3 5.09 17.56 -5.99
C ILE A 3 5.20 17.01 -4.57
N SER A 4 4.18 17.26 -3.75
CA SER A 4 4.12 16.83 -2.34
C SER A 4 2.83 16.08 -1.97
N THR A 5 1.93 15.85 -2.93
CA THR A 5 0.65 15.16 -2.72
C THR A 5 0.52 14.02 -3.71
N PHE A 6 0.18 12.84 -3.22
CA PHE A 6 0.07 11.61 -3.99
C PHE A 6 -1.17 10.83 -3.55
N ASP A 7 -1.92 10.30 -4.52
CA ASP A 7 -3.00 9.37 -4.25
C ASP A 7 -2.48 7.93 -4.32
N ALA A 8 -2.93 7.10 -3.39
CA ALA A 8 -2.59 5.68 -3.30
C ALA A 8 -3.78 4.89 -2.71
N SER A 9 -3.70 3.58 -2.71
CA SER A 9 -4.74 2.69 -2.19
C SER A 9 -4.15 1.72 -1.17
N THR A 10 -4.77 1.61 0.01
CA THR A 10 -4.35 0.66 1.05
C THR A 10 -4.28 -0.76 0.50
N ALA A 11 -3.25 -1.52 0.85
CA ALA A 11 -2.95 -2.87 0.35
C ALA A 11 -2.86 -2.99 -1.20
N GLY A 12 -2.78 -1.85 -1.92
CA GLY A 12 -2.94 -1.76 -3.37
C GLY A 12 -4.30 -2.27 -3.85
N LEU A 13 -5.34 -2.03 -3.06
CA LEU A 13 -6.70 -2.44 -3.39
C LEU A 13 -7.19 -1.76 -4.67
N GLY A 14 -8.07 -2.48 -5.37
CA GLY A 14 -8.57 -2.12 -6.70
C GLY A 14 -7.99 -3.00 -7.80
N GLY A 15 -8.05 -2.48 -9.02
CA GLY A 15 -7.62 -3.10 -10.27
C GLY A 15 -7.98 -2.20 -11.44
N CYS A 16 -7.45 -2.48 -12.63
CA CYS A 16 -7.77 -1.72 -13.83
C CYS A 16 -8.88 -2.44 -14.64
N PRO A 17 -10.05 -1.82 -14.89
CA PRO A 17 -11.11 -2.44 -15.69
C PRO A 17 -10.69 -2.68 -17.15
N TYR A 18 -9.69 -1.94 -17.63
CA TYR A 18 -9.15 -2.05 -18.99
C TYR A 18 -7.95 -2.99 -19.11
N ALA A 19 -7.37 -3.45 -17.99
CA ALA A 19 -6.22 -4.35 -17.97
C ALA A 19 -6.46 -5.49 -16.95
N PRO A 20 -7.19 -6.55 -17.35
CA PRO A 20 -7.49 -7.68 -16.47
C PRO A 20 -6.22 -8.31 -15.88
N GLY A 21 -6.19 -8.45 -14.56
CA GLY A 21 -5.06 -9.03 -13.83
C GLY A 21 -3.88 -8.08 -13.58
N ALA A 22 -3.89 -6.87 -14.12
CA ALA A 22 -2.88 -5.86 -13.78
C ALA A 22 -3.08 -5.31 -12.37
N ALA A 23 -1.98 -4.86 -11.76
CA ALA A 23 -2.03 -4.09 -10.53
C ALA A 23 -2.83 -2.79 -10.75
N GLY A 24 -3.65 -2.42 -9.77
CA GLY A 24 -4.42 -1.18 -9.78
C GLY A 24 -3.59 0.00 -9.28
N ASN A 25 -4.11 0.69 -8.27
CA ASN A 25 -3.40 1.80 -7.63
C ASN A 25 -2.14 1.32 -6.90
N LEU A 26 -1.18 2.25 -6.75
CA LEU A 26 -0.01 2.07 -5.89
C LEU A 26 -0.46 1.74 -4.45
N ALA A 27 0.19 0.76 -3.82
CA ALA A 27 -0.05 0.44 -2.43
C ALA A 27 0.44 1.56 -1.51
N THR A 28 -0.44 2.09 -0.65
CA THR A 28 -0.09 3.19 0.27
C THR A 28 1.10 2.82 1.17
N GLU A 29 1.20 1.57 1.60
CA GLU A 29 2.29 1.08 2.44
C GLU A 29 3.65 1.16 1.72
N ASP A 30 3.67 0.84 0.41
CA ASP A 30 4.89 0.88 -0.38
C ASP A 30 5.32 2.33 -0.65
N LEU A 31 4.36 3.25 -0.80
CA LEU A 31 4.61 4.69 -0.90
C LEU A 31 5.17 5.26 0.40
N VAL A 32 4.49 5.01 1.53
CA VAL A 32 4.92 5.46 2.87
C VAL A 32 6.31 4.93 3.18
N TYR A 33 6.54 3.63 2.98
CA TYR A 33 7.84 3.03 3.18
C TYR A 33 8.93 3.71 2.35
N MET A 34 8.67 3.97 1.06
CA MET A 34 9.64 4.63 0.19
C MET A 34 9.93 6.07 0.67
N LEU A 35 8.89 6.86 0.96
CA LEU A 35 9.03 8.24 1.41
C LEU A 35 9.82 8.34 2.71
N GLU A 36 9.48 7.54 3.72
CA GLU A 36 10.18 7.56 5.01
C GLU A 36 11.63 7.10 4.89
N ARG A 37 11.89 6.09 4.05
CA ARG A 37 13.26 5.64 3.75
C ARG A 37 14.06 6.67 2.95
N SER A 38 13.39 7.58 2.27
CA SER A 38 13.99 8.74 1.60
C SER A 38 14.11 9.98 2.50
N GLY A 39 13.74 9.88 3.78
CA GLY A 39 13.83 10.99 4.74
C GLY A 39 12.67 11.98 4.64
N VAL A 40 11.57 11.61 3.96
CA VAL A 40 10.35 12.41 3.91
C VAL A 40 9.38 11.89 4.98
N GLU A 41 9.02 12.77 5.91
CA GLU A 41 8.04 12.45 6.95
C GLU A 41 6.63 12.38 6.35
N THR A 42 5.89 11.32 6.69
CA THR A 42 4.51 11.11 6.21
C THR A 42 3.47 11.29 7.31
N GLY A 43 3.85 11.12 8.57
CA GLY A 43 2.94 11.09 9.71
C GLY A 43 2.07 9.82 9.79
N VAL A 44 2.37 8.79 9.00
CA VAL A 44 1.60 7.54 8.94
C VAL A 44 2.29 6.44 9.73
N ASP A 45 1.55 5.75 10.60
CA ASP A 45 2.02 4.51 11.23
C ASP A 45 1.96 3.36 10.21
N LEU A 46 3.13 2.94 9.73
CA LEU A 46 3.25 1.89 8.73
C LEU A 46 2.76 0.52 9.22
N GLU A 47 2.97 0.17 10.48
CA GLU A 47 2.54 -1.12 11.02
C GLU A 47 1.03 -1.17 11.17
N ALA A 48 0.44 -0.09 11.68
CA ALA A 48 -1.02 0.06 11.75
C ALA A 48 -1.65 0.05 10.36
N LEU A 49 -1.03 0.72 9.38
CA LEU A 49 -1.51 0.73 8.00
C LEU A 49 -1.52 -0.67 7.37
N VAL A 50 -0.44 -1.44 7.56
CA VAL A 50 -0.35 -2.81 7.04
C VAL A 50 -1.40 -3.72 7.69
N ALA A 51 -1.64 -3.59 8.99
CA ALA A 51 -2.69 -4.33 9.69
C ALA A 51 -4.10 -3.98 9.17
N ALA A 52 -4.38 -2.70 8.94
CA ALA A 52 -5.63 -2.24 8.34
C ALA A 52 -5.83 -2.79 6.92
N GLY A 53 -4.78 -2.74 6.09
CA GLY A 53 -4.81 -3.30 4.74
C GLY A 53 -5.04 -4.80 4.70
N ALA A 54 -4.44 -5.56 5.63
CA ALA A 54 -4.68 -7.00 5.76
C ALA A 54 -6.15 -7.31 6.10
N ARG A 55 -6.74 -6.58 7.07
CA ARG A 55 -8.16 -6.72 7.44
C ARG A 55 -9.10 -6.43 6.27
N MET A 56 -8.83 -5.38 5.50
CA MET A 56 -9.65 -5.04 4.34
C MET A 56 -9.54 -6.08 3.21
N ALA A 57 -8.33 -6.54 2.93
CA ALA A 57 -8.10 -7.56 1.91
C ALA A 57 -8.78 -8.89 2.27
N GLU A 58 -8.73 -9.29 3.54
CA GLU A 58 -9.46 -10.44 4.08
C GLU A 58 -10.97 -10.32 3.85
N GLY A 59 -11.56 -9.17 4.20
CA GLY A 59 -12.99 -8.92 3.97
C GLY A 59 -13.42 -8.96 2.50
N LEU A 60 -12.48 -8.72 1.58
CA LEU A 60 -12.70 -8.81 0.13
C LEU A 60 -12.35 -10.19 -0.45
N GLY A 61 -11.86 -11.13 0.36
CA GLY A 61 -11.37 -12.44 -0.12
C GLY A 61 -10.17 -12.34 -1.05
N ARG A 62 -9.34 -11.30 -0.89
CA ARG A 62 -8.17 -11.03 -1.74
C ARG A 62 -6.89 -11.02 -0.92
N ARG A 63 -5.75 -11.28 -1.57
CA ARG A 63 -4.44 -11.07 -0.95
C ARG A 63 -4.01 -9.61 -1.13
N PRO A 64 -3.39 -8.97 -0.11
CA PRO A 64 -2.72 -7.69 -0.27
C PRO A 64 -1.66 -7.73 -1.37
N SER A 65 -1.58 -6.67 -2.18
CA SER A 65 -0.54 -6.52 -3.20
C SER A 65 0.68 -5.72 -2.70
N SER A 66 0.54 -5.05 -1.56
CA SER A 66 1.62 -4.35 -0.86
C SER A 66 2.79 -5.29 -0.55
N ARG A 67 4.02 -4.85 -0.87
CA ARG A 67 5.23 -5.61 -0.54
C ARG A 67 5.53 -5.55 0.96
N GLN A 68 5.14 -4.47 1.63
CA GLN A 68 5.33 -4.33 3.08
C GLN A 68 4.52 -5.33 3.88
N TRP A 69 3.34 -5.74 3.38
CA TRP A 69 2.56 -6.80 4.00
C TRP A 69 3.37 -8.10 4.11
N GLY A 70 3.95 -8.59 3.00
CA GLY A 70 4.77 -9.81 3.03
C GLY A 70 6.02 -9.67 3.90
N ARG A 71 6.61 -8.47 3.94
CA ARG A 71 7.80 -8.19 4.74
C ARG A 71 7.54 -8.25 6.25
N LEU A 72 6.42 -7.70 6.71
CA LEU A 72 6.08 -7.70 8.14
C LEU A 72 5.60 -9.07 8.65
N GLN A 73 5.07 -9.92 7.76
CA GLN A 73 4.74 -11.32 8.11
C GLN A 73 5.97 -12.23 8.24
N SER A 74 7.14 -11.78 7.77
CA SER A 74 8.38 -12.55 7.77
C SER A 74 9.31 -12.21 8.95
N ARG A 75 8.83 -11.43 9.92
CA ARG A 75 9.49 -11.12 11.18
C ARG A 75 8.98 -12.04 12.27
#